data_AF-A0A973CIW2-F1
#
_entry.id   AF-A0A973CIW2-F1
#
_cell.length_a   1.000
_cell.length_b   1.000
_cell.length_c   1.000
_cell.angle_alpha   90.00
_cell.angle_beta   90.00
_cell.angle_gamma   90.00
#
_symmetry.space_group_name_H-M   'P 1'
#
loop_
_entity.id
_entity.type
_entity.pdbx_description
1 polymer ?
#
loop_
_entity_poly.entity_id
_entity_poly.type
_entity_poly.pdbx_seq_one_letter_code
_entity_poly.pdbx_strand_id
1 'polypeptide(L)'
;MNLAIWILQFIVSYATGEFFDILDLFGIRQQKGAAYFYTGTFFGITLFRPTGLFNEPGSYAMVIIQLLILDFFMSNKKFDKIHAIALFTLFLSLSTFSILLGFLFVVAYCFTQPKKTKLYAIMLLFMGLVSCFLIYYISIRFGESANSAISGLDFRRETIQYWMDLPIGDKLFGHEFTFHTIMSNRTIYQVYIEDLSFLFYMLFYTGIIFTCLFIFFLYYTTKSPGNFLFISIILFSKAYIGTYFLWTTIVFLYIICHQKKLSVSEPADEKDSETNDQEMEKV
;
A
#
# COMPACT_ATOMS: atom_id res chain seq x y z
N MET A 1 0.59 -4.37 -16.69
CA MET A 1 1.71 -3.56 -17.24
C MET A 1 2.75 -3.19 -16.17
N ASN A 2 2.39 -2.44 -15.13
CA ASN A 2 3.38 -1.96 -14.14
C ASN A 2 4.17 -3.08 -13.43
N LEU A 3 3.48 -4.15 -12.99
CA LEU A 3 4.15 -5.35 -12.43
C LEU A 3 5.16 -5.98 -13.39
N ALA A 4 4.84 -6.05 -14.69
CA ALA A 4 5.74 -6.61 -15.69
C ALA A 4 7.00 -5.76 -15.86
N ILE A 5 6.85 -4.42 -15.86
CA ILE A 5 7.98 -3.49 -15.91
C ILE A 5 8.83 -3.60 -14.65
N TRP A 6 8.20 -3.70 -13.48
CA TRP A 6 8.91 -3.92 -12.23
C TRP A 6 9.74 -5.22 -12.27
N ILE A 7 9.16 -6.32 -12.78
CA ILE A 7 9.86 -7.61 -12.93
C ILE A 7 11.02 -7.49 -13.93
N LEU A 8 10.82 -6.79 -15.05
CA LEU A 8 11.87 -6.54 -16.03
C LEU A 8 13.03 -5.76 -15.40
N GLN A 9 12.73 -4.69 -14.66
CA GLN A 9 13.74 -3.93 -13.93
C GLN A 9 14.50 -4.79 -12.93
N PHE A 10 13.80 -5.63 -12.16
CA PHE A 10 14.42 -6.55 -11.23
C PHE A 10 15.39 -7.50 -11.95
N ILE A 11 14.92 -8.19 -13.01
CA ILE A 11 15.75 -9.16 -13.74
C ILE A 11 16.96 -8.47 -14.38
N VAL A 12 16.76 -7.39 -15.12
CA VAL A 12 17.86 -6.70 -15.83
C VAL A 12 18.88 -6.17 -14.84
N SER A 13 18.43 -5.54 -13.74
CA SER A 13 19.37 -4.91 -12.81
C SER A 13 20.23 -5.92 -12.07
N TYR A 14 19.64 -7.05 -11.66
CA TYR A 14 20.40 -8.10 -10.98
C TYR A 14 21.19 -9.01 -11.94
N ALA A 15 20.83 -9.08 -13.22
CA ALA A 15 21.59 -9.83 -14.23
C ALA A 15 22.81 -9.05 -14.76
N THR A 16 22.68 -7.72 -14.91
CA THR A 16 23.72 -6.87 -15.51
C THR A 16 24.58 -6.13 -14.48
N GLY A 17 24.07 -5.95 -13.26
CA GLY A 17 24.70 -5.09 -12.25
C GLY A 17 24.44 -3.60 -12.47
N GLU A 18 23.62 -3.22 -13.45
CA GLU A 18 23.27 -1.84 -13.79
C GLU A 18 21.78 -1.57 -13.55
N PHE A 19 21.43 -0.41 -12.98
CA PHE A 19 20.02 -0.11 -12.73
C PHE A 19 19.28 0.16 -14.05
N PHE A 20 18.25 -0.65 -14.35
CA PHE A 20 17.41 -0.43 -15.54
C PHE A 20 16.39 0.69 -15.30
N ASP A 21 16.80 1.94 -15.56
CA ASP A 21 15.95 3.11 -15.43
C ASP A 21 15.07 3.31 -16.67
N ILE A 22 13.82 2.87 -16.57
CA ILE A 22 12.89 2.95 -17.71
C ILE A 22 12.40 4.37 -17.94
N LEU A 23 12.32 5.22 -16.90
CA LEU A 23 11.83 6.59 -17.07
C LEU A 23 12.92 7.49 -17.66
N ASP A 24 14.18 7.23 -17.33
CA ASP A 24 15.33 7.92 -17.94
C ASP A 24 15.50 7.52 -19.41
N LEU A 25 15.27 6.24 -19.75
CA LEU A 25 15.27 5.76 -21.14
C LEU A 25 14.27 6.54 -22.04
N PHE A 26 13.14 6.96 -21.47
CA PHE A 26 12.14 7.79 -22.16
C PHE A 26 12.33 9.30 -21.96
N GLY A 27 13.41 9.73 -21.30
CA GLY A 27 13.71 11.15 -21.05
C GLY A 27 12.71 11.87 -20.13
N ILE A 28 11.97 11.13 -19.29
CA ILE A 28 10.93 11.69 -18.42
C ILE A 28 11.56 12.24 -17.14
N ARG A 29 12.29 11.39 -16.42
CA ARG A 29 13.02 11.67 -15.17
C ARG A 29 13.82 10.44 -14.76
N GLN A 30 14.90 10.64 -14.03
CA GLN A 30 15.60 9.53 -13.35
C GLN A 30 14.73 8.94 -12.23
N GLN A 31 14.84 7.64 -12.02
CA GLN A 31 14.22 6.88 -10.94
C GLN A 31 15.18 6.74 -9.75
N LYS A 32 14.64 6.83 -8.54
CA LYS A 32 15.41 6.60 -7.29
C LYS A 32 15.53 5.10 -6.99
N GLY A 33 16.08 4.35 -7.92
CA GLY A 33 16.14 2.89 -7.90
C GLY A 33 17.44 2.28 -7.36
N ALA A 34 18.54 3.04 -7.33
CA ALA A 34 19.74 2.59 -6.63
C ALA A 34 19.54 2.68 -5.11
N ALA A 35 19.59 1.55 -4.39
CA ALA A 35 20.00 1.61 -2.99
C ALA A 35 21.52 1.77 -2.98
N TYR A 36 22.03 2.63 -2.09
CA TYR A 36 23.45 2.86 -1.82
C TYR A 36 24.35 1.66 -2.12
N PHE A 37 25.47 1.89 -2.83
CA PHE A 37 26.57 0.93 -2.95
C PHE A 37 26.96 0.44 -1.56
N TYR A 38 26.82 -0.86 -1.31
CA TYR A 38 27.33 -1.45 -0.08
C TYR A 38 28.65 -2.17 -0.38
N THR A 39 29.75 -1.46 -0.20
CA THR A 39 31.12 -1.96 -0.42
C THR A 39 31.58 -2.96 0.67
N GLY A 40 30.72 -3.32 1.62
CA GLY A 40 31.07 -4.17 2.79
C GLY A 40 30.53 -5.60 2.78
N THR A 41 29.78 -6.05 1.76
CA THR A 41 29.35 -7.47 1.70
C THR A 41 30.40 -8.32 0.98
N PHE A 42 30.62 -9.56 1.47
CA PHE A 42 31.59 -10.54 0.96
C PHE A 42 31.44 -10.87 -0.55
N PHE A 43 30.36 -10.40 -1.20
CA PHE A 43 30.02 -10.65 -2.61
C PHE A 43 29.91 -9.38 -3.47
N GLY A 44 30.09 -8.16 -2.92
CA GLY A 44 30.04 -6.93 -3.71
C GLY A 44 28.71 -6.69 -4.46
N ILE A 45 27.57 -7.04 -3.85
CA ILE A 45 26.26 -6.98 -4.52
C ILE A 45 25.66 -5.57 -4.39
N THR A 46 25.39 -4.93 -5.53
CA THR A 46 24.56 -3.71 -5.59
C THR A 46 23.10 -4.09 -5.38
N LEU A 47 22.45 -3.50 -4.37
CA LEU A 47 21.03 -3.70 -4.12
C LEU A 47 20.21 -2.69 -4.92
N PHE A 48 19.45 -3.19 -5.89
CA PHE A 48 18.52 -2.37 -6.66
C PHE A 48 17.12 -2.43 -6.05
N ARG A 49 16.41 -1.30 -6.10
CA ARG A 49 15.05 -1.12 -5.61
C ARG A 49 14.15 -0.82 -6.81
N PRO A 50 13.63 -1.83 -7.51
CA PRO A 50 12.83 -1.59 -8.70
C PRO A 50 11.56 -0.81 -8.34
N THR A 51 11.16 0.08 -9.24
CA THR A 51 10.07 1.05 -9.01
C THR A 51 8.96 0.92 -10.05
N GLY A 52 9.10 0.02 -11.02
CA GLY A 52 8.19 -0.12 -12.14
C GLY A 52 8.15 1.17 -12.96
N LEU A 53 6.94 1.70 -13.17
CA LEU A 53 6.73 2.97 -13.86
C LEU A 53 6.81 4.21 -12.95
N PHE A 54 7.35 4.08 -11.74
CA PHE A 54 7.34 5.18 -10.78
C PHE A 54 8.73 5.73 -10.46
N ASN A 55 8.69 6.97 -9.97
CA ASN A 55 9.73 7.63 -9.18
C ASN A 55 10.50 6.71 -8.23
N GLU A 56 9.74 6.23 -7.26
CA GLU A 56 10.30 5.71 -6.04
C GLU A 56 9.56 4.43 -5.65
N PRO A 57 10.21 3.52 -4.92
CA PRO A 57 9.57 2.30 -4.43
C PRO A 57 8.34 2.60 -3.55
N GLY A 58 8.32 3.74 -2.85
CA GLY A 58 7.18 4.17 -2.04
C GLY A 58 5.95 4.54 -2.89
N SER A 59 6.15 5.30 -3.97
CA SER A 59 5.09 5.65 -4.92
C SER A 59 4.54 4.41 -5.63
N TYR A 60 5.43 3.48 -5.98
CA TYR A 60 5.05 2.17 -6.50
C TYR A 60 4.12 1.44 -5.54
N ALA A 61 4.50 1.31 -4.27
CA ALA A 61 3.67 0.61 -3.30
C ALA A 61 2.31 1.27 -3.05
N MET A 62 2.28 2.59 -3.01
CA MET A 62 1.04 3.35 -2.85
C MET A 62 0.01 3.01 -3.95
N VAL A 63 0.45 2.86 -5.20
CA VAL A 63 -0.46 2.53 -6.30
C VAL A 63 -0.78 1.05 -6.33
N ILE A 64 0.22 0.18 -6.20
CA ILE A 64 0.03 -1.26 -6.29
C ILE A 64 -0.87 -1.79 -5.16
N ILE A 65 -0.76 -1.28 -3.93
CA ILE A 65 -1.63 -1.72 -2.84
C ILE A 65 -3.10 -1.37 -3.10
N GLN A 66 -3.37 -0.19 -3.66
CA GLN A 66 -4.71 0.27 -3.99
C GLN A 66 -5.32 -0.57 -5.11
N LEU A 67 -4.55 -0.85 -6.16
CA LEU A 67 -4.97 -1.75 -7.24
C LEU A 67 -5.18 -3.18 -6.75
N LEU A 68 -4.31 -3.68 -5.88
CA LEU A 68 -4.42 -5.01 -5.29
C LEU A 68 -5.70 -5.16 -4.46
N ILE A 69 -6.03 -4.16 -3.64
CA ILE A 69 -7.28 -4.14 -2.87
C ILE A 69 -8.47 -4.07 -3.82
N LEU A 70 -8.43 -3.20 -4.83
CA LEU A 70 -9.53 -3.07 -5.79
C LEU A 70 -9.78 -4.39 -6.53
N ASP A 71 -8.74 -4.99 -7.10
CA ASP A 71 -8.81 -6.26 -7.82
C ASP A 71 -9.30 -7.40 -6.92
N PHE A 72 -8.86 -7.44 -5.66
CA PHE A 72 -9.33 -8.40 -4.68
C PHE A 72 -10.85 -8.31 -4.45
N PHE A 73 -11.39 -7.09 -4.37
CA PHE A 73 -12.83 -6.90 -4.23
C PHE A 73 -13.60 -7.27 -5.50
N MET A 74 -13.09 -6.87 -6.68
CA MET A 74 -13.66 -7.22 -7.99
C MET A 74 -13.66 -8.73 -8.23
N SER A 75 -12.63 -9.43 -7.78
CA SER A 75 -12.48 -10.89 -7.82
C SER A 75 -13.29 -11.62 -6.75
N ASN A 76 -14.31 -10.97 -6.17
CA ASN A 76 -15.14 -11.52 -5.09
C ASN A 76 -14.33 -12.04 -3.90
N LYS A 77 -13.24 -11.37 -3.56
CA LYS A 77 -12.32 -11.73 -2.45
C LYS A 77 -11.64 -13.09 -2.64
N LYS A 78 -11.50 -13.55 -3.88
CA LYS A 78 -10.72 -14.73 -4.22
C LYS A 78 -9.27 -14.31 -4.48
N PHE A 79 -8.36 -14.90 -3.71
CA PHE A 79 -6.93 -14.70 -3.88
C PHE A 79 -6.42 -15.57 -5.04
N ASP A 80 -5.70 -14.97 -5.98
CA ASP A 80 -5.18 -15.64 -7.16
C ASP A 80 -3.66 -15.40 -7.38
N LYS A 81 -3.15 -15.78 -8.55
CA LYS A 81 -1.74 -15.64 -8.93
C LYS A 81 -1.31 -14.17 -9.06
N ILE A 82 -2.18 -13.29 -9.54
CA ILE A 82 -1.88 -11.86 -9.72
C ILE A 82 -1.70 -11.22 -8.34
N HIS A 83 -2.55 -11.58 -7.36
CA HIS A 83 -2.42 -11.13 -5.98
C HIS A 83 -1.09 -11.57 -5.36
N ALA A 84 -0.71 -12.83 -5.57
CA ALA A 84 0.57 -13.36 -5.09
C ALA A 84 1.76 -12.61 -5.69
N ILE A 85 1.75 -12.38 -7.01
CA ILE A 85 2.81 -11.64 -7.72
C ILE A 85 2.89 -10.20 -7.21
N ALA A 86 1.76 -9.51 -7.06
CA ALA A 86 1.74 -8.13 -6.56
C ALA A 86 2.31 -8.01 -5.13
N LEU A 87 1.94 -8.94 -4.24
CA LEU A 87 2.51 -8.99 -2.89
C LEU A 87 4.01 -9.27 -2.94
N PHE A 88 4.44 -10.23 -3.75
CA PHE A 88 5.85 -10.56 -3.93
C PHE A 88 6.67 -9.35 -4.38
N THR A 89 6.18 -8.58 -5.35
CA THR A 89 6.84 -7.36 -5.81
C THR A 89 6.84 -6.24 -4.76
N LEU A 90 5.80 -6.12 -3.93
CA LEU A 90 5.79 -5.19 -2.79
C LEU A 90 6.90 -5.55 -1.79
N PHE A 91 7.04 -6.82 -1.45
CA PHE A 91 8.07 -7.29 -0.52
C PHE A 91 9.48 -7.16 -1.08
N LEU A 92 9.69 -7.42 -2.37
CA LEU A 92 10.99 -7.30 -3.03
C LEU A 92 11.36 -5.87 -3.46
N SER A 93 10.48 -4.88 -3.28
CA SER A 93 10.82 -3.49 -3.56
C SER A 93 11.83 -2.87 -2.57
N LEU A 94 12.23 -3.63 -1.54
CA LEU A 94 13.23 -3.22 -0.52
C LEU A 94 12.91 -1.86 0.09
N SER A 95 11.62 -1.64 0.34
CA SER A 95 11.07 -0.42 0.92
C SER A 95 10.29 -0.82 2.15
N THR A 96 10.69 -0.30 3.32
CA THR A 96 10.01 -0.57 4.59
C THR A 96 8.51 -0.29 4.50
N PHE A 97 8.16 0.78 3.79
CA PHE A 97 6.78 1.17 3.54
C PHE A 97 6.01 0.15 2.68
N SER A 98 6.59 -0.32 1.58
CA SER A 98 5.95 -1.32 0.71
C SER A 98 5.73 -2.65 1.43
N ILE A 99 6.71 -3.06 2.24
CA ILE A 99 6.66 -4.29 3.02
C ILE A 99 5.58 -4.18 4.10
N LEU A 100 5.47 -3.04 4.78
CA LEU A 100 4.41 -2.78 5.75
C LEU A 100 3.02 -2.89 5.11
N LEU A 101 2.80 -2.26 3.96
CA LEU A 101 1.51 -2.33 3.27
C LEU A 101 1.16 -3.76 2.81
N GLY A 102 2.14 -4.47 2.25
CA GLY A 102 1.99 -5.88 1.89
C GLY A 102 1.63 -6.72 3.12
N PHE A 103 2.31 -6.52 4.25
CA PHE A 103 2.03 -7.18 5.51
C PHE A 103 0.59 -6.92 6.00
N LEU A 104 0.15 -5.67 6.01
CA LEU A 104 -1.20 -5.31 6.43
C LEU A 104 -2.27 -5.98 5.54
N PHE A 105 -2.03 -6.09 4.23
CA PHE A 105 -2.91 -6.82 3.32
C PHE A 105 -3.01 -8.30 3.68
N VAL A 106 -1.87 -8.94 3.96
CA VAL A 106 -1.84 -10.35 4.40
C VAL A 106 -2.64 -10.53 5.69
N VAL A 107 -2.45 -9.65 6.68
CA VAL A 107 -3.19 -9.70 7.94
C VAL A 107 -4.69 -9.54 7.71
N ALA A 108 -5.12 -8.56 6.91
CA ALA A 108 -6.53 -8.36 6.56
C ALA A 108 -7.13 -9.57 5.84
N TYR A 109 -6.37 -10.19 4.93
CA TYR A 109 -6.78 -11.42 4.27
C TYR A 109 -6.93 -12.58 5.27
N CYS A 110 -5.97 -12.76 6.17
CA CYS A 110 -5.99 -13.79 7.20
C CYS A 110 -7.20 -13.67 8.14
N PHE A 111 -7.53 -12.43 8.52
CA PHE A 111 -8.67 -12.13 9.38
C PHE A 111 -10.01 -12.41 8.67
N THR A 112 -10.09 -12.16 7.37
CA THR A 112 -11.34 -12.28 6.62
C THR A 112 -11.63 -13.68 6.05
N GLN A 113 -10.63 -14.57 5.98
CA GLN A 113 -10.75 -15.89 5.34
C GLN A 113 -10.33 -17.09 6.23
N PRO A 114 -10.68 -17.13 7.53
CA PRO A 114 -10.00 -17.92 8.58
C PRO A 114 -9.84 -19.44 8.32
N LYS A 115 -10.59 -20.00 7.37
CA LYS A 115 -10.55 -21.42 7.00
C LYS A 115 -9.33 -21.84 6.16
N LYS A 116 -8.43 -20.92 5.77
CA LYS A 116 -7.27 -21.20 4.88
C LYS A 116 -5.93 -21.35 5.62
N THR A 117 -5.88 -22.20 6.64
CA THR A 117 -4.71 -22.40 7.53
C THR A 117 -3.37 -22.69 6.84
N LYS A 118 -3.34 -23.51 5.77
CA LYS A 118 -2.09 -23.81 5.03
C LYS A 118 -1.49 -22.59 4.33
N LEU A 119 -2.35 -21.76 3.73
CA LEU A 119 -1.91 -20.52 3.09
C LEU A 119 -1.36 -19.55 4.14
N TYR A 120 -1.96 -19.50 5.32
CA TYR A 120 -1.48 -18.67 6.43
C TYR A 120 -0.11 -19.07 6.93
N ALA A 121 0.15 -20.38 7.06
CA ALA A 121 1.47 -20.86 7.44
C ALA A 121 2.55 -20.45 6.42
N ILE A 122 2.24 -20.55 5.11
CA ILE A 122 3.16 -20.12 4.05
C ILE A 122 3.39 -18.61 4.08
N MET A 123 2.32 -17.82 4.26
CA MET A 123 2.42 -16.37 4.33
C MET A 123 3.20 -15.91 5.57
N LEU A 124 2.94 -16.50 6.74
CA LEU A 124 3.68 -16.22 7.97
C LEU A 124 5.16 -16.60 7.85
N LEU A 125 5.47 -17.74 7.26
CA LEU A 125 6.85 -18.15 6.99
C LEU A 125 7.54 -17.13 6.07
N PHE A 126 6.88 -16.76 4.97
CA PHE A 126 7.40 -15.76 4.04
C PHE A 126 7.60 -14.40 4.74
N MET A 127 6.64 -13.97 5.56
CA MET A 127 6.75 -12.75 6.37
C MET A 127 7.92 -12.82 7.37
N GLY A 128 8.14 -13.98 8.00
CA GLY A 128 9.28 -14.21 8.88
C GLY A 128 10.60 -14.07 8.13
N LEU A 129 10.71 -14.67 6.94
CA LEU A 129 11.90 -14.57 6.08
C LEU A 129 12.15 -13.11 5.64
N VAL A 130 11.12 -12.41 5.18
CA VAL A 130 11.21 -10.99 4.80
C VAL A 130 11.61 -10.13 6.01
N SER A 131 11.09 -10.42 7.21
CA SER A 131 11.43 -9.69 8.44
C SER A 131 12.88 -9.93 8.85
N CYS A 132 13.36 -11.17 8.82
CA CYS A 132 14.78 -11.49 9.07
C CYS A 132 15.70 -10.78 8.07
N PHE A 133 15.34 -10.82 6.77
CA PHE A 133 16.07 -10.10 5.74
C PHE A 133 16.05 -8.59 5.96
N LEU A 134 14.91 -8.03 6.37
CA LEU A 134 14.78 -6.60 6.69
C LEU A 134 15.61 -6.19 7.89
N ILE A 135 15.64 -6.99 8.96
CA ILE A 135 16.47 -6.74 10.14
C ILE A 135 17.94 -6.70 9.73
N TYR A 136 18.38 -7.68 8.94
CA TYR A 136 19.72 -7.72 8.38
C TYR A 136 20.02 -6.52 7.47
N TYR A 137 19.08 -6.16 6.59
CA TYR A 137 19.18 -4.99 5.72
C TYR A 137 19.27 -3.67 6.51
N ILE A 138 18.46 -3.51 7.55
CA ILE A 138 18.45 -2.35 8.44
C ILE A 138 19.76 -2.29 9.23
N SER A 139 20.23 -3.41 9.80
CA SER A 139 21.49 -3.42 10.55
C SER A 139 22.68 -3.06 9.67
N ILE A 140 22.67 -3.47 8.42
CA ILE A 140 23.67 -3.08 7.42
C ILE A 140 23.52 -1.60 7.08
N ARG A 141 22.34 -1.19 6.60
CA ARG A 141 22.07 0.19 6.14
C ARG A 141 22.31 1.25 7.21
N PHE A 142 22.02 0.95 8.47
CA PHE A 142 22.08 1.91 9.57
C PHE A 142 23.19 1.61 10.59
N GLY A 143 23.86 0.46 10.53
CA GLY A 143 24.90 0.07 11.51
C GLY A 143 26.29 0.63 11.19
N GLU A 144 26.75 0.57 9.93
CA GLU A 144 28.10 1.03 9.56
C GLU A 144 28.12 2.47 9.02
N SER A 145 26.98 2.97 8.52
CA SER A 145 26.81 4.33 7.96
C SER A 145 26.06 5.29 8.90
N ALA A 146 25.92 4.94 10.19
CA ALA A 146 25.16 5.68 11.19
C ALA A 146 25.58 7.16 11.35
N ASN A 147 26.79 7.53 10.91
CA ASN A 147 27.30 8.89 11.00
C ASN A 147 26.97 9.80 9.81
N SER A 148 26.53 9.26 8.66
CA SER A 148 26.28 10.03 7.43
C SER A 148 24.85 9.90 6.90
N ALA A 149 24.12 8.83 7.22
CA ALA A 149 22.74 8.63 6.79
C ALA A 149 21.75 8.98 7.90
N ILE A 150 21.63 10.29 8.20
CA ILE A 150 20.53 10.83 8.99
C ILE A 150 19.23 10.36 8.36
N SER A 151 18.49 9.58 9.12
CA SER A 151 17.67 8.50 8.59
C SER A 151 16.28 8.99 8.24
N GLY A 152 15.60 8.23 7.38
CA GLY A 152 14.17 8.40 7.18
C GLY A 152 13.35 8.32 8.48
N LEU A 153 13.90 7.78 9.56
CA LEU A 153 13.21 7.68 10.85
C LEU A 153 13.34 8.99 11.65
N ASP A 154 14.48 9.67 11.55
CA ASP A 154 14.70 10.93 12.27
C ASP A 154 13.71 12.00 11.82
N PHE A 155 13.53 12.19 10.51
CA PHE A 155 12.55 13.18 10.04
C PHE A 155 11.13 12.83 10.49
N ARG A 156 10.75 11.54 10.53
CA ARG A 156 9.42 11.11 10.96
C ARG A 156 9.21 11.41 12.43
N ARG A 157 10.22 11.14 13.26
CA ARG A 157 10.22 11.47 14.67
C ARG A 157 10.05 12.98 14.86
N GLU A 158 10.86 13.80 14.19
CA GLU A 158 10.77 15.26 14.28
C GLU A 158 9.41 15.79 13.78
N THR A 159 8.84 15.22 12.71
CA THR A 159 7.51 15.62 12.21
C THR A 159 6.41 15.30 13.22
N ILE A 160 6.48 14.11 13.85
CA ILE A 160 5.53 13.72 14.90
C ILE A 160 5.70 14.63 16.12
N GLN A 161 6.94 14.89 16.53
CA GLN A 161 7.24 15.77 17.66
C GLN A 161 6.69 17.18 17.41
N TYR A 162 6.92 17.74 16.22
CA TYR A 162 6.36 19.03 15.83
C TYR A 162 4.83 19.05 15.96
N TRP A 163 4.14 18.04 15.42
CA TRP A 163 2.68 17.93 15.56
C TRP A 163 2.25 17.81 17.02
N MET A 164 3.01 17.08 17.85
CA MET A 164 2.78 16.95 19.28
C MET A 164 2.99 18.26 20.05
N ASP A 165 3.76 19.20 19.53
CA ASP A 165 4.04 20.49 20.16
C ASP A 165 3.06 21.60 19.72
N LEU A 166 2.23 21.34 18.70
CA LEU A 166 1.21 22.30 18.24
C LEU A 166 0.16 22.62 19.34
N PRO A 167 -0.43 23.83 19.32
CA PRO A 167 -1.58 24.15 20.16
C PRO A 167 -2.73 23.15 19.98
N ILE A 168 -3.54 22.96 21.02
CA ILE A 168 -4.66 22.00 20.98
C ILE A 168 -5.67 22.33 19.88
N GLY A 169 -5.90 23.61 19.59
CA GLY A 169 -6.78 24.04 18.50
C GLY A 169 -6.34 23.49 17.15
N ASP A 170 -5.06 23.67 16.82
CA ASP A 170 -4.46 23.19 15.57
C ASP A 170 -4.48 21.66 15.46
N LYS A 171 -4.28 20.95 16.58
CA LYS A 171 -4.42 19.48 16.59
C LYS A 171 -5.85 19.02 16.32
N LEU A 172 -6.84 19.75 16.83
CA LEU A 172 -8.25 19.37 16.70
C LEU A 172 -8.83 19.70 15.32
N PHE A 173 -8.48 20.87 14.77
CA PHE A 173 -9.08 21.43 13.55
C PHE A 173 -8.13 21.50 12.35
N GLY A 174 -6.87 21.11 12.53
CA GLY A 174 -5.86 21.11 11.50
C GLY A 174 -4.94 22.32 11.58
N HIS A 175 -3.78 22.18 10.95
CA HIS A 175 -2.75 23.21 10.88
C HIS A 175 -2.43 23.52 9.42
N GLU A 176 -2.35 24.81 9.09
CA GLU A 176 -2.03 25.26 7.73
C GLU A 176 -0.58 24.96 7.37
N PHE A 177 -0.32 24.69 6.09
CA PHE A 177 1.01 24.33 5.60
C PHE A 177 1.83 25.57 5.28
N THR A 178 2.63 26.03 6.23
CA THR A 178 3.91 26.62 5.87
C THR A 178 4.91 25.50 5.69
N PHE A 179 5.62 25.45 4.55
CA PHE A 179 6.71 24.49 4.33
C PHE A 179 7.62 24.41 5.56
N HIS A 180 7.51 23.34 6.33
CA HIS A 180 8.40 23.14 7.46
C HIS A 180 9.67 22.47 6.96
N THR A 181 10.69 23.29 6.81
CA THR A 181 12.05 22.79 6.82
C THR A 181 12.32 22.23 8.20
N ILE A 182 12.34 20.91 8.32
CA ILE A 182 12.72 20.26 9.57
C ILE A 182 14.25 20.26 9.61
N MET A 183 14.82 21.04 10.52
CA MET A 183 16.24 20.93 10.86
C MET A 183 16.39 19.77 11.84
N SER A 184 16.91 18.65 11.36
CA SER A 184 17.56 17.69 12.25
C SER A 184 19.00 18.15 12.43
N ASN A 185 19.61 17.88 13.60
CA ASN A 185 20.88 18.42 14.14
C ASN A 185 22.09 18.54 13.19
N ARG A 186 22.02 18.14 11.92
CA ARG A 186 23.07 18.29 10.89
C ARG A 186 22.57 18.57 9.45
N THR A 187 21.26 18.67 9.19
CA THR A 187 20.71 18.87 7.82
C THR A 187 19.31 19.49 7.80
N ILE A 188 19.08 20.36 6.80
CA ILE A 188 17.79 20.93 6.41
C ILE A 188 17.06 19.90 5.53
N TYR A 189 15.92 19.39 6.00
CA TYR A 189 15.06 18.51 5.21
C TYR A 189 13.83 19.28 4.72
N GLN A 190 13.59 19.25 3.41
CA GLN A 190 12.25 19.49 2.87
C GLN A 190 11.47 18.19 2.99
N VAL A 191 10.56 18.13 3.96
CA VAL A 191 9.77 16.94 4.26
C VAL A 191 8.34 17.14 3.81
N TYR A 192 7.82 16.15 3.10
CA TYR A 192 6.41 16.04 2.77
C TYR A 192 5.70 15.26 3.87
N ILE A 193 4.65 15.82 4.48
CA ILE A 193 3.92 15.17 5.59
C ILE A 193 3.33 13.82 5.15
N GLU A 194 2.93 13.71 3.89
CA GLU A 194 2.46 12.48 3.25
C GLU A 194 3.51 11.35 3.24
N ASP A 195 4.80 11.64 3.49
CA ASP A 195 5.83 10.60 3.64
C ASP A 195 5.70 9.77 4.93
N LEU A 196 4.86 10.20 5.88
CA LEU A 196 4.50 9.44 7.07
C LEU A 196 3.36 8.47 6.76
N SER A 197 2.18 9.00 6.40
CA SER A 197 1.03 8.26 5.87
C SER A 197 -0.09 9.24 5.52
N PHE A 198 -1.07 8.80 4.74
CA PHE A 198 -2.28 9.56 4.41
C PHE A 198 -3.11 9.83 5.68
N LEU A 199 -3.14 8.89 6.62
CA LEU A 199 -3.79 9.07 7.91
C LEU A 199 -3.14 10.21 8.69
N PHE A 200 -1.81 10.19 8.81
CA PHE A 200 -1.09 11.25 9.50
C PHE A 200 -1.23 12.59 8.77
N TYR A 201 -1.21 12.58 7.44
CA TYR A 201 -1.50 13.75 6.62
C TYR A 201 -2.89 14.33 6.97
N MET A 202 -3.94 13.51 7.01
CA MET A 202 -5.27 13.96 7.41
C MET A 202 -5.29 14.52 8.85
N LEU A 203 -4.65 13.83 9.80
CA LEU A 203 -4.54 14.29 11.19
C LEU A 203 -3.87 15.65 11.30
N PHE A 204 -2.86 15.89 10.48
CA PHE A 204 -2.10 17.12 10.48
C PHE A 204 -2.89 18.27 9.84
N TYR A 205 -3.43 18.06 8.64
CA TYR A 205 -4.05 19.11 7.84
C TYR A 205 -5.49 19.41 8.21
N THR A 206 -6.27 18.37 8.51
CA THR A 206 -7.69 18.50 8.83
C THR A 206 -7.94 18.37 10.33
N GLY A 207 -6.95 17.95 11.11
CA GLY A 207 -7.10 17.76 12.54
C GLY A 207 -7.76 16.43 12.91
N ILE A 208 -7.74 16.15 14.21
CA ILE A 208 -8.27 14.91 14.79
C ILE A 208 -9.77 14.75 14.50
N ILE A 209 -10.56 15.83 14.61
CA ILE A 209 -12.02 15.77 14.49
C ILE A 209 -12.42 15.30 13.08
N PHE A 210 -11.91 15.97 12.04
CA PHE A 210 -12.25 15.63 10.66
C PHE A 210 -11.65 14.29 10.23
N THR A 211 -10.48 13.93 10.75
CA THR A 211 -9.91 12.59 10.51
C THR A 211 -10.80 11.50 11.11
N CYS A 212 -11.28 11.67 12.35
CA CYS A 212 -12.20 10.72 12.98
C CYS A 212 -13.52 10.62 12.19
N LEU A 213 -14.08 11.74 11.74
CA LEU A 213 -15.27 11.74 10.88
C LEU A 213 -15.04 11.01 9.57
N PHE A 214 -13.86 11.19 8.95
CA PHE A 214 -13.51 10.48 7.72
C PHE A 214 -13.36 8.97 7.93
N ILE A 215 -12.69 8.54 9.01
CA ILE A 215 -12.57 7.13 9.37
C ILE A 215 -13.96 6.53 9.65
N PHE A 216 -14.81 7.26 10.39
CA PHE A 216 -16.18 6.86 10.66
C PHE A 216 -16.99 6.72 9.36
N PHE A 217 -16.86 7.68 8.45
CA PHE A 217 -17.48 7.62 7.13
C PHE A 217 -17.03 6.37 6.37
N LEU A 218 -15.72 6.06 6.32
CA LEU A 218 -15.22 4.84 5.69
C LEU A 218 -15.78 3.59 6.36
N TYR A 219 -15.79 3.51 7.69
CA TYR A 219 -16.36 2.38 8.41
C TYR A 219 -17.83 2.15 8.06
N TYR A 220 -18.66 3.20 8.15
CA TYR A 220 -20.08 3.15 7.82
C TYR A 220 -20.31 2.71 6.38
N THR A 221 -19.48 3.21 5.47
CA THR A 221 -19.54 2.93 4.04
C THR A 221 -19.19 1.47 3.72
N THR A 222 -18.27 0.86 4.46
CA THR A 222 -17.79 -0.51 4.17
C THR A 222 -18.71 -1.63 4.64
N LYS A 223 -19.60 -1.36 5.61
CA LYS A 223 -20.65 -2.26 6.16
C LYS A 223 -20.17 -3.61 6.73
N SER A 224 -18.87 -3.88 6.69
CA SER A 224 -18.27 -5.11 7.20
C SER A 224 -16.90 -4.79 7.79
N PRO A 225 -16.59 -5.25 9.03
CA PRO A 225 -15.27 -5.06 9.63
C PRO A 225 -14.13 -5.56 8.72
N GLY A 226 -14.37 -6.66 7.99
CA GLY A 226 -13.40 -7.20 7.04
C GLY A 226 -13.12 -6.27 5.87
N ASN A 227 -14.16 -5.61 5.34
CA ASN A 227 -13.99 -4.63 4.26
C ASN A 227 -13.25 -3.38 4.76
N PHE A 228 -13.60 -2.92 5.96
CA PHE A 228 -12.96 -1.79 6.62
C PHE A 228 -11.46 -2.04 6.80
N LEU A 229 -11.06 -3.25 7.21
CA LEU A 229 -9.65 -3.62 7.34
C LEU A 229 -8.85 -3.50 6.04
N PHE A 230 -9.43 -3.84 4.88
CA PHE A 230 -8.73 -3.65 3.61
C PHE A 230 -8.63 -2.17 3.24
N ILE A 231 -9.72 -1.42 3.41
CA ILE A 231 -9.74 0.00 3.05
C ILE A 231 -8.86 0.84 3.98
N SER A 232 -8.73 0.47 5.27
CA SER A 232 -7.85 1.16 6.20
C SER A 232 -6.38 1.06 5.80
N ILE A 233 -5.96 0.05 5.03
CA ILE A 233 -4.61 -0.04 4.47
C ILE A 233 -4.28 1.18 3.60
N ILE A 234 -5.27 1.73 2.88
CA ILE A 234 -5.10 2.94 2.05
C ILE A 234 -4.76 4.14 2.93
N LEU A 235 -5.28 4.21 4.16
CA LEU A 235 -4.96 5.26 5.13
C LEU A 235 -3.49 5.21 5.56
N PHE A 236 -2.87 4.02 5.55
CA PHE A 236 -1.44 3.87 5.80
C PHE A 236 -0.58 4.14 4.56
N SER A 237 -1.18 4.47 3.41
CA SER A 237 -0.40 4.76 2.20
C SER A 237 0.27 6.15 2.24
N LYS A 238 1.16 6.48 1.31
CA LYS A 238 1.78 7.83 1.17
C LYS A 238 0.98 8.74 0.22
N ALA A 239 -0.32 8.50 0.11
CA ALA A 239 -1.15 9.26 -0.82
C ALA A 239 -1.30 10.71 -0.34
N TYR A 240 -1.17 11.65 -1.26
CA TYR A 240 -1.52 13.04 -1.05
C TYR A 240 -3.01 13.25 -1.29
N ILE A 241 -3.67 14.10 -0.49
CA ILE A 241 -5.12 14.32 -0.56
C ILE A 241 -5.60 14.84 -1.93
N GLY A 242 -4.79 15.59 -2.66
CA GLY A 242 -5.15 16.05 -4.02
C GLY A 242 -4.91 15.00 -5.11
N THR A 243 -4.47 13.79 -4.76
CA THR A 243 -4.20 12.73 -5.76
C THR A 243 -5.52 12.15 -6.27
N TYR A 244 -5.88 12.41 -7.53
CA TYR A 244 -7.11 11.88 -8.14
C TYR A 244 -7.23 10.36 -8.03
N PHE A 245 -6.11 9.64 -8.17
CA PHE A 245 -6.09 8.18 -8.09
C PHE A 245 -6.62 7.65 -6.75
N LEU A 246 -6.29 8.32 -5.63
CA LEU A 246 -6.77 7.97 -4.30
C LEU A 246 -8.31 7.99 -4.23
N TRP A 247 -8.91 9.10 -4.65
CA TRP A 247 -10.35 9.28 -4.61
C TRP A 247 -11.08 8.34 -5.55
N THR A 248 -10.54 8.13 -6.74
CA THR A 248 -11.05 7.15 -7.70
C THR A 248 -11.09 5.74 -7.10
N THR A 249 -10.03 5.32 -6.39
CA THR A 249 -10.02 4.03 -5.69
C THR A 249 -11.08 3.96 -4.59
N ILE A 250 -11.23 5.01 -3.78
CA ILE A 250 -12.26 5.06 -2.72
C ILE A 250 -13.68 4.95 -3.32
N VAL A 251 -13.95 5.68 -4.42
CA VAL A 251 -15.25 5.64 -5.10
C VAL A 251 -15.53 4.26 -5.69
N PHE A 252 -14.57 3.62 -6.36
CA PHE A 252 -14.78 2.27 -6.87
C PHE A 252 -15.02 1.25 -5.75
N LEU A 253 -14.27 1.33 -4.65
CA LEU A 253 -14.48 0.45 -3.50
C LEU A 253 -15.86 0.67 -2.87
N TYR A 254 -16.35 1.91 -2.82
CA TYR A 254 -17.71 2.23 -2.40
C TYR A 254 -18.75 1.51 -3.27
N ILE A 255 -18.63 1.66 -4.60
CA ILE A 255 -19.54 1.06 -5.58
C ILE A 255 -19.55 -0.47 -5.43
N ILE A 256 -18.39 -1.11 -5.38
CA ILE A 256 -18.28 -2.58 -5.27
C ILE A 256 -18.88 -3.09 -3.96
N CYS A 257 -18.67 -2.37 -2.86
CA CYS A 257 -19.26 -2.73 -1.57
C CYS A 257 -20.79 -2.60 -1.55
N HIS A 258 -21.37 -1.79 -2.44
CA HIS A 258 -22.82 -1.52 -2.50
C HIS A 258 -23.56 -2.27 -3.61
N GLN A 259 -22.89 -2.62 -4.73
CA GLN A 259 -23.51 -3.31 -5.87
C GLN A 259 -24.02 -4.72 -5.53
N LYS A 260 -23.43 -5.41 -4.55
CA LYS A 260 -23.92 -6.73 -4.08
C LYS A 260 -25.36 -6.73 -3.57
N LYS A 261 -25.97 -5.55 -3.37
CA LYS A 261 -27.36 -5.40 -2.93
C LYS A 261 -28.37 -5.39 -4.09
N LEU A 262 -27.95 -5.08 -5.33
CA LEU A 262 -28.85 -4.93 -6.48
C LEU A 262 -29.08 -6.24 -7.25
N SER A 263 -28.17 -7.20 -7.16
CA SER A 263 -28.27 -8.50 -7.86
C SER A 263 -28.97 -9.60 -7.04
N VAL A 264 -29.58 -9.27 -5.91
CA VAL A 264 -30.31 -10.22 -5.04
C VAL A 264 -31.81 -9.90 -4.99
N SER A 265 -32.26 -8.92 -5.78
CA SER A 265 -33.69 -8.58 -5.93
C SER A 265 -34.21 -8.95 -7.32
N GLU A 266 -33.93 -10.16 -7.79
CA GLU A 266 -34.83 -10.79 -8.77
C GLU A 266 -36.00 -11.42 -7.98
N PRO A 267 -37.25 -11.02 -8.25
CA PRO A 267 -38.40 -11.58 -7.56
C PRO A 267 -38.56 -13.06 -7.91
N ALA A 268 -38.86 -13.87 -6.90
CA ALA A 268 -38.97 -15.31 -6.95
C ALA A 268 -40.24 -15.84 -7.67
N ASP A 269 -40.88 -15.06 -8.54
CA ASP A 269 -42.27 -15.32 -8.97
C ASP A 269 -42.43 -15.78 -10.43
N GLU A 270 -41.37 -16.18 -11.14
CA GLU A 270 -41.47 -16.52 -12.57
C GLU A 270 -41.11 -17.98 -12.93
N LYS A 271 -41.26 -18.92 -11.98
CA LYS A 271 -40.98 -20.35 -12.25
C LYS A 271 -42.14 -21.33 -12.04
N ASP A 272 -43.32 -20.89 -11.64
CA ASP A 272 -44.44 -21.81 -11.35
C ASP A 272 -45.52 -21.87 -12.44
N SER A 273 -45.31 -21.29 -13.64
CA SER A 273 -46.34 -21.30 -14.70
C SER A 273 -46.10 -22.24 -15.89
N GLU A 274 -44.93 -22.87 -16.04
CA GLU A 274 -44.65 -23.69 -17.25
C GLU A 274 -44.84 -25.22 -17.05
N THR A 275 -45.19 -25.69 -15.86
CA THR A 275 -45.20 -27.15 -15.59
C THR A 275 -46.57 -27.83 -15.69
N ASN A 276 -47.66 -27.12 -16.01
CA ASN A 276 -49.02 -27.69 -16.03
C ASN A 276 -49.57 -28.08 -17.42
N ASP A 277 -48.89 -27.76 -18.52
CA ASP A 277 -49.41 -28.03 -19.87
C ASP A 277 -48.88 -29.30 -20.52
N GLN A 278 -48.02 -30.09 -19.87
CA GLN A 278 -47.43 -31.31 -20.47
C GLN A 278 -48.05 -32.64 -20.02
N GLU A 279 -49.04 -32.67 -19.12
CA GLU A 279 -49.65 -33.93 -18.65
C GLU A 279 -50.97 -34.32 -19.35
N MET A 280 -51.49 -33.56 -20.32
CA MET A 280 -52.79 -33.85 -20.94
C MET A 280 -52.77 -34.56 -22.31
N GLU A 281 -51.61 -35.05 -22.80
CA GLU A 281 -51.51 -35.64 -24.15
C GLU A 281 -51.10 -37.13 -24.20
N LYS A 282 -51.43 -37.90 -23.16
CA LYS A 282 -51.29 -39.37 -23.17
C LYS A 282 -52.42 -40.10 -22.43
N VAL A 283 -53.60 -40.22 -23.05
CA VAL A 283 -54.56 -41.32 -22.84
C VAL A 283 -55.26 -41.63 -24.16
#